data_AF-A0A7X9TQA6-F1
#
_entry.id   AF-A0A7X9TQA6-F1
#
_cell.length_a   1.000
_cell.length_b   1.000
_cell.length_c   1.000
_cell.angle_alpha   90.00
_cell.angle_beta   90.00
_cell.angle_gamma   90.00
#
_symmetry.space_group_name_H-M   'P 1'
#
loop_
_entity.id
_entity.type
_entity.pdbx_description
1 polymer ?
#
loop_
_entity_poly.entity_id
_entity_poly.type
_entity_poly.pdbx_seq_one_letter_code
_entity_poly.pdbx_strand_id
1 'polypeptide(L)'
;MLSNPNIDLVSRFLRLPLEQRQQFYQRLQSRGMSFAQLPIASVREDGQHLPLSYAQERQWFLWQLDPDSAAYHVPGALRLSGRLDKAALQRSFDALVARHESLRTRLHLDGEQRAQEVLAPAPIEIAESAVDEARLKARVEAEIARPFDLQQGPLLRVSLFAVSEAEHVLVLVQHHIVSDGWSMGVMVQELMQLYAAYSQGLECVLAPLPIQYADYAMWQRSWMEAGEKASQLDYWHKLLSGPQPVLALPFDQPRPAQQSFGGARQDIALEPVLVVGLKALAQREGVTMFMLLLASFQAFLYRYSGQQDIRIGVPIANRNRVETESLIGFFVNTQVLKADLDGRMTFAQLLQHTKRRALEAQAHQDLPFEQLVEALQPERSLSHNPLFQVMFNHQAHSHSAAQQLPGLRVANLEWDSHSAQFDLSLDTQESGEGIWASLTYATDLFSAATVARMGEHWLSLLRDAVANAAVHVQDLALLNAGEREQILYQWNATERDYPQGQWVHSLIEGQAQAQPDAPALRFNDLSLSYAELNRRANRLAHRLIEAGVGPDVLVGLAVERSIDMVVGLLAVLKAGGAYVPLDPEYPRERLAYMLHDSGVKLLLIQAHLLGQLPIPQGLETLVLGE
;
A
#
# COMPACT_ATOMS: atom_id res chain seq x y z
N MET A 1 13.71 39.50 -31.55
CA MET A 1 13.72 38.10 -31.09
C MET A 1 13.98 37.23 -32.31
N LEU A 2 15.15 36.60 -32.40
CA LEU A 2 15.43 35.60 -33.43
C LEU A 2 14.52 34.40 -33.13
N SER A 3 13.63 34.04 -34.05
CA SER A 3 12.74 32.88 -33.90
C SER A 3 13.60 31.64 -33.68
N ASN A 4 13.42 30.96 -32.55
CA ASN A 4 14.09 29.69 -32.31
C ASN A 4 13.64 28.70 -33.42
N PRO A 5 14.55 28.21 -34.28
CA PRO A 5 14.18 27.35 -35.42
C PRO A 5 13.47 26.07 -34.99
N ASN A 6 13.67 25.62 -33.75
CA ASN A 6 12.96 24.48 -33.18
C ASN A 6 11.49 24.79 -32.85
N ILE A 7 11.16 26.03 -32.47
CA ILE A 7 9.77 26.46 -32.22
C ILE A 7 8.99 26.57 -33.54
N ASP A 8 9.59 27.10 -34.60
CA ASP A 8 8.97 27.14 -35.94
C ASP A 8 8.73 25.72 -36.48
N LEU A 9 9.68 24.80 -36.27
CA LEU A 9 9.53 23.40 -36.63
C LEU A 9 8.34 22.73 -35.92
N VAL A 10 8.19 22.94 -34.61
CA VAL A 10 7.09 22.37 -33.80
C VAL A 10 5.75 23.00 -34.20
N SER A 11 5.72 24.32 -34.39
CA SER A 11 4.52 25.03 -34.82
C SER A 11 4.01 24.49 -36.16
N ARG A 12 4.92 24.26 -37.11
CA ARG A 12 4.58 23.64 -38.40
C ARG A 12 4.10 22.20 -38.21
N PHE A 13 4.76 21.40 -37.38
CA PHE A 13 4.37 20.02 -37.10
C PHE A 13 2.94 19.91 -36.56
N LEU A 14 2.57 20.74 -35.58
CA LEU A 14 1.24 20.72 -34.96
C LEU A 14 0.12 21.07 -35.96
N ARG A 15 0.45 21.77 -37.05
CA ARG A 15 -0.48 22.12 -38.13
C ARG A 15 -0.57 21.06 -39.24
N LEU A 16 0.27 20.02 -39.23
CA LEU A 16 0.25 18.97 -40.25
C LEU A 16 -0.94 18.00 -40.05
N PRO A 17 -1.53 17.47 -41.15
CA PRO A 17 -2.43 16.33 -41.08
C PRO A 17 -1.79 15.12 -40.39
N LEU A 18 -2.60 14.27 -39.75
CA LEU A 18 -2.12 13.15 -38.93
C LEU A 18 -1.15 12.22 -39.69
N GLU A 19 -1.45 11.85 -40.94
CA GLU A 19 -0.58 11.00 -41.75
C GLU A 19 0.81 11.63 -41.98
N GLN A 20 0.86 12.96 -42.17
CA GLN A 20 2.11 13.69 -42.35
C GLN A 20 2.87 13.83 -41.03
N ARG A 21 2.17 13.98 -39.90
CA ARG A 21 2.77 13.92 -38.56
C ARG A 21 3.42 12.56 -38.30
N GLN A 22 2.75 11.46 -38.64
CA GLN A 22 3.28 10.10 -38.51
C GLN A 22 4.54 9.88 -39.37
N GLN A 23 4.53 10.31 -40.63
CA GLN A 23 5.71 10.24 -41.51
C GLN A 23 6.88 11.09 -40.99
N PHE A 24 6.58 12.29 -40.49
CA PHE A 24 7.59 13.16 -39.88
C PHE A 24 8.21 12.52 -38.64
N TYR A 25 7.38 11.93 -37.77
CA TYR A 25 7.82 11.23 -36.58
C TYR A 25 8.72 10.03 -36.91
N GLN A 26 8.34 9.18 -37.87
CA GLN A 26 9.17 8.07 -38.36
C GLN A 26 10.54 8.53 -38.90
N ARG A 27 10.59 9.68 -39.59
CA ARG A 27 11.85 10.28 -40.06
C ARG A 27 12.68 10.89 -38.93
N LEU A 28 12.06 11.39 -37.87
CA LEU A 28 12.76 11.88 -36.68
C LEU A 28 13.43 10.72 -35.93
N GLN A 29 12.67 9.64 -35.72
CA GLN A 29 13.15 8.42 -35.08
C GLN A 29 14.32 7.78 -35.85
N SER A 30 14.25 7.70 -37.18
CA SER A 30 15.34 7.14 -38.00
C SER A 30 16.63 7.97 -37.96
N ARG A 31 16.55 9.23 -37.50
CA ARG A 31 17.70 10.11 -37.26
C ARG A 31 18.16 10.15 -35.80
N GLY A 32 17.58 9.33 -34.93
CA GLY A 32 17.90 9.28 -33.49
C GLY A 32 17.46 10.52 -32.71
N MET A 33 16.56 11.34 -33.27
CA MET A 33 15.99 12.51 -32.58
C MET A 33 14.65 12.14 -31.96
N SER A 34 14.42 12.58 -30.72
CA SER A 34 13.14 12.40 -30.02
C SER A 34 12.30 13.67 -30.10
N PHE A 35 11.04 13.53 -30.47
CA PHE A 35 10.08 14.64 -30.48
C PHE A 35 9.83 15.16 -29.05
N ALA A 36 10.08 14.34 -28.03
CA ALA A 36 10.05 14.77 -26.62
C ALA A 36 11.04 15.91 -26.32
N GLN A 37 12.12 16.05 -27.08
CA GLN A 37 13.14 17.08 -26.84
C GLN A 37 12.84 18.42 -27.52
N LEU A 38 11.75 18.49 -28.30
CA LEU A 38 11.35 19.72 -28.96
C LEU A 38 10.53 20.62 -28.00
N PRO A 39 10.68 21.96 -28.13
CA PRO A 39 9.97 22.91 -27.28
C PRO A 39 8.47 22.86 -27.53
N ILE A 40 7.66 23.20 -26.52
CA ILE A 40 6.22 23.34 -26.69
C ILE A 40 5.95 24.73 -27.28
N ALA A 41 5.22 24.78 -28.38
CA ALA A 41 4.83 26.04 -29.04
C ALA A 41 3.34 26.29 -28.83
N SER A 42 2.97 27.51 -28.45
CA SER A 42 1.57 27.94 -28.53
C SER A 42 1.18 28.11 -30.00
N VAL A 43 0.18 27.33 -30.43
CA VAL A 43 -0.37 27.35 -31.79
C VAL A 43 -1.88 27.55 -31.78
N ARG A 44 -2.44 27.98 -30.65
CA ARG A 44 -3.88 28.16 -30.46
C ARG A 44 -4.42 29.24 -31.39
N GLU A 45 -5.58 28.96 -31.98
CA GLU A 45 -6.38 29.93 -32.72
C GLU A 45 -7.60 30.34 -31.87
N ASP A 46 -8.08 31.57 -32.04
CA ASP A 46 -9.25 32.06 -31.30
C ASP A 46 -10.49 31.21 -31.64
N GLY A 47 -11.18 30.73 -30.60
CA GLY A 47 -12.36 29.86 -30.74
C GLY A 47 -12.05 28.39 -31.07
N GLN A 48 -10.77 27.98 -31.07
CA GLN A 48 -10.40 26.59 -31.26
C GLN A 48 -10.84 25.72 -30.07
N HIS A 49 -11.31 24.50 -30.37
CA HIS A 49 -11.59 23.48 -29.36
C HIS A 49 -10.32 23.12 -28.58
N LEU A 50 -10.35 23.29 -27.25
CA LEU A 50 -9.25 22.98 -26.35
C LEU A 50 -9.47 21.62 -25.68
N PRO A 51 -8.84 20.53 -26.15
CA PRO A 51 -9.07 19.21 -25.58
C PRO A 51 -8.48 19.10 -24.17
N LEU A 52 -9.03 18.20 -23.36
CA LEU A 52 -8.40 17.79 -22.10
C LEU A 52 -7.10 17.01 -22.38
N SER A 53 -6.10 17.19 -21.54
CA SER A 53 -4.98 16.22 -21.46
C SER A 53 -5.48 14.84 -21.03
N TYR A 54 -4.74 13.77 -21.30
CA TYR A 54 -5.14 12.41 -20.90
C TYR A 54 -5.34 12.30 -19.38
N ALA A 55 -4.50 12.97 -18.60
CA ALA A 55 -4.60 12.99 -17.14
C ALA A 55 -5.88 13.70 -16.68
N GLN A 56 -6.24 14.84 -17.31
CA GLN A 56 -7.50 15.52 -17.03
C GLN A 56 -8.73 14.68 -17.39
N GLU A 57 -8.69 13.89 -18.46
CA GLU A 57 -9.82 13.02 -18.83
C GLU A 57 -10.14 11.99 -17.74
N ARG A 58 -9.12 11.44 -17.07
CA ARG A 58 -9.36 10.56 -15.92
C ARG A 58 -9.88 11.31 -14.72
N GLN A 59 -9.32 12.48 -14.40
CA GLN A 59 -9.84 13.26 -13.27
C GLN A 59 -11.30 13.65 -13.48
N TRP A 60 -11.66 13.99 -14.72
CA TRP A 60 -13.05 14.21 -15.11
C TRP A 60 -13.91 12.96 -14.90
N PHE A 61 -13.45 11.79 -15.35
CA PHE A 61 -14.15 10.52 -15.16
C PHE A 61 -14.34 10.17 -13.67
N LEU A 62 -13.31 10.35 -12.84
CA LEU A 62 -13.36 10.09 -11.40
C LEU A 62 -14.33 11.04 -10.70
N TRP A 63 -14.33 12.32 -11.07
CA TRP A 63 -15.32 13.28 -10.58
C TRP A 63 -16.75 12.91 -11.01
N GLN A 64 -16.96 12.40 -12.22
CA GLN A 64 -18.30 11.94 -12.64
C GLN A 64 -18.79 10.72 -11.85
N LEU A 65 -17.90 9.88 -11.33
CA LEU A 65 -18.27 8.73 -10.50
C LEU A 65 -18.70 9.15 -9.09
N ASP A 66 -18.05 10.17 -8.52
CA ASP A 66 -18.34 10.68 -7.19
C ASP A 66 -18.10 12.20 -7.12
N PRO A 67 -19.06 13.03 -7.57
CA PRO A 67 -18.89 14.49 -7.65
C PRO A 67 -18.74 15.19 -6.30
N ASP A 68 -19.18 14.53 -5.22
CA ASP A 68 -19.12 15.04 -3.85
C ASP A 68 -17.80 14.67 -3.14
N SER A 69 -16.92 13.92 -3.81
CA SER A 69 -15.67 13.46 -3.24
C SER A 69 -14.63 14.57 -3.08
N ALA A 70 -14.00 14.62 -1.91
CA ALA A 70 -12.83 15.47 -1.66
C ALA A 70 -11.48 14.79 -1.97
N ALA A 71 -11.50 13.54 -2.47
CA ALA A 71 -10.30 12.72 -2.64
C ALA A 71 -9.25 13.34 -3.59
N TYR A 72 -9.69 14.18 -4.52
CA TYR A 72 -8.85 14.85 -5.53
C TYR A 72 -8.78 16.36 -5.33
N HIS A 73 -8.88 16.83 -4.09
CA HIS A 73 -8.54 18.20 -3.74
C HIS A 73 -7.04 18.32 -3.45
N VAL A 74 -6.44 19.44 -3.84
CA VAL A 74 -5.05 19.82 -3.57
C VAL A 74 -5.08 20.99 -2.58
N PRO A 75 -5.14 20.71 -1.27
CA PRO A 75 -5.14 21.73 -0.24
C PRO A 75 -3.73 22.26 0.07
N GLY A 76 -3.66 23.54 0.45
CA GLY A 76 -2.50 24.18 1.05
C GLY A 76 -2.98 25.13 2.15
N ALA A 77 -2.30 25.14 3.30
CA ALA A 77 -2.62 26.04 4.41
C ALA A 77 -1.37 26.77 4.88
N LEU A 78 -1.47 28.10 4.97
CA LEU A 78 -0.39 28.98 5.40
C LEU A 78 -0.83 29.75 6.65
N ARG A 79 -0.03 29.68 7.71
CA ARG A 79 -0.17 30.54 8.89
C ARG A 79 0.55 31.86 8.63
N LEU A 80 -0.18 32.95 8.76
CA LEU A 80 0.26 34.33 8.51
C LEU A 80 0.29 35.09 9.84
N SER A 81 1.50 35.37 10.33
CA SER A 81 1.74 36.05 11.60
C SER A 81 2.26 37.47 11.36
N GLY A 82 1.50 38.48 11.75
CA GLY A 82 1.85 39.90 11.61
C GLY A 82 0.73 40.76 11.02
N ARG A 83 1.12 41.91 10.46
CA ARG A 83 0.17 42.88 9.88
C ARG A 83 -0.17 42.49 8.44
N LEU A 84 -1.29 41.80 8.26
CA LEU A 84 -1.78 41.42 6.94
C LEU A 84 -2.41 42.60 6.19
N ASP A 85 -1.79 43.04 5.11
CA ASP A 85 -2.43 43.90 4.10
C ASP A 85 -3.38 43.08 3.20
N LYS A 86 -4.69 43.17 3.46
CA LYS A 86 -5.72 42.43 2.72
C LYS A 86 -5.91 42.93 1.29
N ALA A 87 -5.68 44.22 1.03
CA ALA A 87 -5.82 44.77 -0.32
C ALA A 87 -4.66 44.29 -1.21
N ALA A 88 -3.44 44.23 -0.66
CA ALA A 88 -2.31 43.60 -1.32
C ALA A 88 -2.59 42.12 -1.61
N LEU A 89 -3.12 41.38 -0.63
CA LEU A 89 -3.48 39.96 -0.80
C LEU A 89 -4.49 39.75 -1.94
N GLN A 90 -5.57 40.54 -1.97
CA GLN A 90 -6.56 40.47 -3.05
C GLN A 90 -5.93 40.73 -4.42
N ARG A 91 -5.14 41.81 -4.56
CA ARG A 91 -4.42 42.11 -5.81
C ARG A 91 -3.48 40.98 -6.23
N SER A 92 -2.81 40.32 -5.27
CA SER A 92 -1.93 39.20 -5.58
C SER A 92 -2.69 38.03 -6.19
N PHE A 93 -3.85 37.66 -5.64
CA PHE A 93 -4.68 36.61 -6.21
C PHE A 93 -5.28 36.98 -7.56
N ASP A 94 -5.76 38.21 -7.72
CA ASP A 94 -6.29 38.68 -9.01
C ASP A 94 -5.22 38.62 -10.10
N ALA A 95 -3.98 38.99 -9.79
CA ALA A 95 -2.84 38.89 -10.69
C ALA A 95 -2.49 37.42 -11.04
N LEU A 96 -2.56 36.50 -10.07
CA LEU A 96 -2.35 35.07 -10.31
C LEU A 96 -3.41 34.47 -11.23
N VAL A 97 -4.69 34.76 -10.98
CA VAL A 97 -5.81 34.27 -11.80
C VAL A 97 -5.76 34.86 -13.22
N ALA A 98 -5.35 36.12 -13.37
CA ALA A 98 -5.14 36.71 -14.69
C ALA A 98 -4.01 36.01 -15.45
N ARG A 99 -2.91 35.70 -14.75
CA ARG A 99 -1.68 35.11 -15.31
C ARG A 99 -1.85 33.65 -15.72
N HIS A 100 -2.49 32.82 -14.90
CA HIS A 100 -2.60 31.37 -15.11
C HIS A 100 -3.99 31.00 -15.60
N GLU A 101 -4.10 30.57 -16.86
CA GLU A 101 -5.38 30.17 -17.45
C GLU A 101 -6.06 29.05 -16.67
N SER A 102 -5.29 28.07 -16.17
CA SER A 102 -5.80 26.93 -15.41
C SER A 102 -6.68 27.31 -14.21
N LEU A 103 -6.42 28.45 -13.56
CA LEU A 103 -7.19 28.92 -12.40
C LEU A 103 -8.56 29.49 -12.77
N ARG A 104 -8.76 29.79 -14.06
CA ARG A 104 -10.01 30.31 -14.65
C ARG A 104 -10.55 29.37 -15.74
N THR A 105 -10.13 28.12 -15.71
CA THR A 105 -10.63 27.06 -16.60
C THR A 105 -11.77 26.32 -15.93
N ARG A 106 -12.85 26.11 -16.69
CA ARG A 106 -13.89 25.12 -16.39
C ARG A 106 -13.92 24.06 -17.50
N LEU A 107 -14.53 22.92 -17.23
CA LEU A 107 -14.59 21.80 -18.16
C LEU A 107 -16.03 21.55 -18.58
N HIS A 108 -16.28 21.33 -19.87
CA HIS A 108 -17.63 21.04 -20.36
C HIS A 108 -17.62 19.91 -21.38
N LEU A 109 -18.82 19.39 -21.63
CA LEU A 109 -19.10 18.44 -22.69
C LEU A 109 -19.66 19.21 -23.89
N ASP A 110 -18.94 19.15 -25.02
CA ASP A 110 -19.41 19.61 -26.32
C ASP A 110 -19.78 18.38 -27.16
N GLY A 111 -21.06 17.97 -27.10
CA GLY A 111 -21.52 16.70 -27.65
C GLY A 111 -20.86 15.50 -26.95
N GLU A 112 -20.09 14.70 -27.71
CA GLU A 112 -19.29 13.58 -27.16
C GLU A 112 -17.86 13.99 -26.77
N GLN A 113 -17.45 15.23 -27.07
CA GLN A 113 -16.08 15.69 -26.85
C GLN A 113 -15.97 16.49 -25.55
N ARG A 114 -14.89 16.24 -24.79
CA ARG A 114 -14.60 16.96 -23.55
C ARG A 114 -13.67 18.11 -23.88
N ALA A 115 -14.04 19.31 -23.45
CA ALA A 115 -13.31 20.53 -23.74
C ALA A 115 -13.00 21.34 -22.47
N GLN A 116 -11.88 22.06 -22.52
CA GLN A 116 -11.52 23.10 -21.57
C GLN A 116 -12.10 24.43 -22.06
N GLU A 117 -12.75 25.18 -21.18
CA GLU A 117 -13.17 26.57 -21.44
C GLU A 117 -12.40 27.50 -20.51
N VAL A 118 -11.57 28.35 -21.12
CA VAL A 118 -10.77 29.34 -20.41
C VAL A 118 -11.58 30.64 -20.34
N LEU A 119 -12.02 31.02 -19.15
CA LEU A 119 -12.82 32.24 -18.94
C LEU A 119 -11.95 33.50 -18.97
N ALA A 120 -12.55 34.66 -19.23
CA ALA A 120 -11.86 35.94 -19.08
C ALA A 120 -11.38 36.15 -17.63
N PRO A 121 -10.25 36.83 -17.40
CA PRO A 121 -9.80 37.16 -16.05
C PRO A 121 -10.87 37.92 -15.25
N ALA A 122 -11.15 37.44 -14.04
CA ALA A 122 -12.05 38.08 -13.09
C ALA A 122 -11.44 38.03 -11.68
N PRO A 123 -11.75 38.99 -10.79
CA PRO A 123 -11.33 38.92 -9.41
C PRO A 123 -11.84 37.65 -8.73
N ILE A 124 -11.00 37.01 -7.91
CA ILE A 124 -11.39 35.83 -7.14
C ILE A 124 -11.82 36.22 -5.73
N GLU A 125 -12.89 35.61 -5.24
CA GLU A 125 -13.37 35.85 -3.88
C GLU A 125 -12.41 35.23 -2.85
N ILE A 126 -11.99 36.04 -1.86
CA ILE A 126 -11.34 35.57 -0.64
C ILE A 126 -12.39 35.51 0.46
N ALA A 127 -12.85 34.30 0.80
CA ALA A 127 -13.87 34.09 1.82
C ALA A 127 -13.26 34.29 3.22
N GLU A 128 -13.51 35.45 3.84
CA GLU A 128 -13.01 35.77 5.17
C GLU A 128 -14.00 35.35 6.27
N SER A 129 -13.50 34.69 7.32
CA SER A 129 -14.29 34.43 8.53
C SER A 129 -13.41 34.36 9.79
N ALA A 130 -13.96 34.77 10.94
CA ALA A 130 -13.28 34.61 12.22
C ALA A 130 -13.36 33.15 12.71
N VAL A 131 -12.31 32.65 13.35
CA VAL A 131 -12.28 31.31 13.94
C VAL A 131 -11.46 31.28 15.22
N ASP A 132 -11.93 30.55 16.22
CA ASP A 132 -11.13 30.27 17.42
C ASP A 132 -10.02 29.26 17.09
N GLU A 133 -8.82 29.42 17.66
CA GLU A 133 -7.69 28.48 17.46
C GLU A 133 -8.10 27.02 17.72
N ALA A 134 -8.93 26.77 18.73
CA ALA A 134 -9.42 25.44 19.07
C ALA A 134 -10.31 24.80 17.98
N ARG A 135 -10.91 25.60 17.10
CA ARG A 135 -11.78 25.15 16.01
C ARG A 135 -11.13 25.27 14.64
N LEU A 136 -9.94 25.86 14.57
CA LEU A 136 -9.23 26.13 13.33
C LEU A 136 -9.05 24.87 12.48
N LYS A 137 -8.54 23.79 13.09
CA LYS A 137 -8.29 22.52 12.38
C LYS A 137 -9.56 21.95 11.74
N ALA A 138 -10.64 21.83 12.51
CA ALA A 138 -11.93 21.35 12.01
C ALA A 138 -12.50 22.26 10.90
N ARG A 139 -12.25 23.58 10.98
CA ARG A 139 -12.69 24.52 9.95
C ARG A 139 -11.89 24.39 8.66
N VAL A 140 -10.58 24.18 8.75
CA VAL A 140 -9.69 23.87 7.61
C VAL A 140 -10.15 22.58 6.94
N GLU A 141 -10.35 21.51 7.71
CA GLU A 141 -10.84 20.22 7.20
C GLU A 141 -12.19 20.35 6.47
N ALA A 142 -13.14 21.10 7.04
CA ALA A 142 -14.43 21.35 6.40
C ALA A 142 -14.31 22.13 5.09
N GLU A 143 -13.38 23.09 4.99
CA GLU A 143 -13.13 23.84 3.75
C GLU A 143 -12.48 22.95 2.68
N ILE A 144 -11.57 22.07 3.09
CA ILE A 144 -10.95 21.07 2.21
C ILE A 144 -12.01 20.08 1.73
N ALA A 145 -12.94 19.65 2.57
CA ALA A 145 -13.95 18.65 2.22
C ALA A 145 -15.05 19.17 1.28
N ARG A 146 -15.21 20.49 1.11
CA ARG A 146 -16.26 21.06 0.27
C ARG A 146 -16.05 20.67 -1.21
N PRO A 147 -17.03 20.09 -1.91
CA PRO A 147 -16.84 19.60 -3.28
C PRO A 147 -16.65 20.72 -4.30
N PHE A 148 -16.09 20.38 -5.47
CA PHE A 148 -16.00 21.27 -6.63
C PHE A 148 -16.98 20.84 -7.72
N ASP A 149 -17.59 21.82 -8.39
CA ASP A 149 -18.28 21.60 -9.66
C ASP A 149 -17.32 21.95 -10.81
N LEU A 150 -16.88 20.91 -11.53
CA LEU A 150 -15.93 21.05 -12.64
C LEU A 150 -16.50 21.80 -13.85
N GLN A 151 -17.83 21.88 -13.97
CA GLN A 151 -18.53 22.53 -15.07
C GLN A 151 -18.76 24.01 -14.83
N GLN A 152 -18.98 24.40 -13.58
CA GLN A 152 -19.26 25.81 -13.26
C GLN A 152 -17.99 26.57 -12.87
N GLY A 153 -17.06 25.91 -12.17
CA GLY A 153 -15.93 26.59 -11.53
C GLY A 153 -16.36 27.63 -10.49
N PRO A 154 -15.42 28.44 -9.96
CA PRO A 154 -13.98 28.34 -10.14
C PRO A 154 -13.39 27.09 -9.47
N LEU A 155 -12.26 26.60 -9.98
CA LEU A 155 -11.59 25.40 -9.48
C LEU A 155 -10.46 25.70 -8.48
N LEU A 156 -10.47 26.92 -7.95
CA LEU A 156 -9.68 27.42 -6.84
C LEU A 156 -10.64 28.08 -5.84
N ARG A 157 -10.50 27.74 -4.56
CA ARG A 157 -11.11 28.45 -3.44
C ARG A 157 -10.02 29.02 -2.55
N VAL A 158 -10.25 30.24 -2.09
CA VAL A 158 -9.35 30.96 -1.19
C VAL A 158 -10.14 31.37 0.05
N SER A 159 -9.75 30.85 1.21
CA SER A 159 -10.38 31.17 2.49
C SER A 159 -9.37 31.79 3.43
N LEU A 160 -9.76 32.87 4.10
CA LEU A 160 -8.94 33.54 5.10
C LEU A 160 -9.61 33.43 6.48
N PHE A 161 -9.01 32.64 7.35
CA PHE A 161 -9.48 32.51 8.73
C PHE A 161 -8.73 33.48 9.64
N ALA A 162 -9.44 34.43 10.23
CA ALA A 162 -8.89 35.35 11.21
C ALA A 162 -8.94 34.71 12.60
N VAL A 163 -7.76 34.38 13.16
CA VAL A 163 -7.61 33.79 14.50
C VAL A 163 -7.48 34.88 15.56
N SER A 164 -6.72 35.94 15.25
CA SER A 164 -6.63 37.15 16.05
C SER A 164 -6.31 38.34 15.12
N GLU A 165 -6.15 39.55 15.68
CA GLU A 165 -5.76 40.73 14.88
C GLU A 165 -4.42 40.56 14.14
N ALA A 166 -3.50 39.74 14.69
CA ALA A 166 -2.16 39.53 14.13
C ALA A 166 -1.94 38.10 13.60
N GLU A 167 -2.94 37.22 13.66
CA GLU A 167 -2.80 35.81 13.26
C GLU A 167 -3.93 35.42 12.33
N HIS A 168 -3.56 34.97 11.13
CA HIS A 168 -4.50 34.52 10.12
C HIS A 168 -4.04 33.18 9.54
N VAL A 169 -4.99 32.42 9.02
CA VAL A 169 -4.71 31.17 8.29
C VAL A 169 -5.34 31.27 6.92
N LEU A 170 -4.49 31.25 5.90
CA LEU A 170 -4.89 31.25 4.50
C LEU A 170 -4.96 29.81 4.00
N VAL A 171 -6.15 29.39 3.58
CA VAL A 171 -6.41 28.06 3.02
C VAL A 171 -6.67 28.20 1.53
N LEU A 172 -5.90 27.45 0.75
CA LEU A 172 -5.99 27.36 -0.71
C LEU A 172 -6.44 25.94 -1.04
N VAL A 173 -7.58 25.80 -1.70
CA VAL A 173 -8.04 24.48 -2.15
C VAL A 173 -8.25 24.54 -3.65
N GLN A 174 -7.61 23.64 -4.37
CA GLN A 174 -7.75 23.50 -5.83
C GLN A 174 -8.23 22.10 -6.17
N HIS A 175 -8.97 21.93 -7.26
CA HIS A 175 -9.21 20.58 -7.77
C HIS A 175 -7.96 20.08 -8.52
N HIS A 176 -7.59 18.82 -8.34
CA HIS A 176 -6.39 18.22 -8.93
C HIS A 176 -6.40 18.23 -10.47
N ILE A 177 -7.55 18.46 -11.10
CA ILE A 177 -7.68 18.57 -12.57
C ILE A 177 -7.05 19.84 -13.17
N VAL A 178 -6.85 20.90 -12.36
CA VAL A 178 -6.22 22.17 -12.80
C VAL A 178 -4.89 22.44 -12.11
N SER A 179 -4.47 21.58 -11.18
CA SER A 179 -3.31 21.83 -10.33
C SER A 179 -2.72 20.52 -9.80
N ASP A 180 -1.49 20.57 -9.32
CA ASP A 180 -0.78 19.47 -8.67
C ASP A 180 0.10 19.99 -7.52
N GLY A 181 0.77 19.09 -6.79
CA GLY A 181 1.64 19.49 -5.69
C GLY A 181 2.75 20.47 -6.09
N TRP A 182 3.30 20.33 -7.31
CA TRP A 182 4.27 21.28 -7.84
C TRP A 182 3.64 22.65 -8.13
N SER A 183 2.45 22.66 -8.74
CA SER A 183 1.67 23.88 -9.01
C SER A 183 1.32 24.64 -7.74
N MET A 184 1.08 23.96 -6.62
CA MET A 184 0.89 24.61 -5.33
C MET A 184 2.15 25.37 -4.90
N GLY A 185 3.34 24.78 -5.07
CA GLY A 185 4.61 25.47 -4.82
C GLY A 185 4.80 26.71 -5.69
N VAL A 186 4.52 26.61 -6.99
CA VAL A 186 4.55 27.74 -7.94
C VAL A 186 3.58 28.84 -7.51
N MET A 187 2.33 28.47 -7.19
CA MET A 187 1.29 29.41 -6.75
C MET A 187 1.72 30.15 -5.49
N VAL A 188 2.20 29.43 -4.47
CA VAL A 188 2.65 30.05 -3.21
C VAL A 188 3.84 30.97 -3.46
N GLN A 189 4.85 30.54 -4.24
CA GLN A 189 6.01 31.36 -4.54
C GLN A 189 5.62 32.67 -5.25
N GLU A 190 4.82 32.58 -6.32
CA GLU A 190 4.37 33.76 -7.06
C GLU A 190 3.45 34.65 -6.20
N LEU A 191 2.58 34.06 -5.37
CA LEU A 191 1.75 34.78 -4.40
C LEU A 191 2.60 35.60 -3.44
N MET A 192 3.64 35.00 -2.85
CA MET A 192 4.53 35.69 -1.91
C MET A 192 5.30 36.83 -2.59
N GLN A 193 5.74 36.64 -3.84
CA GLN A 193 6.42 37.68 -4.62
C GLN A 193 5.50 38.86 -4.94
N LEU A 194 4.28 38.59 -5.40
CA LEU A 194 3.28 39.61 -5.69
C LEU A 194 2.87 40.36 -4.42
N TYR A 195 2.62 39.64 -3.32
CA TYR A 195 2.24 40.23 -2.04
C TYR A 195 3.34 41.15 -1.49
N ALA A 196 4.59 40.72 -1.55
CA ALA A 196 5.73 41.52 -1.08
C ALA A 196 5.82 42.87 -1.79
N ALA A 197 5.55 42.92 -3.09
CA ALA A 197 5.54 44.16 -3.86
C ALA A 197 4.31 45.03 -3.55
N TYR A 198 3.10 44.45 -3.62
CA TYR A 198 1.86 45.20 -3.45
C TYR A 198 1.69 45.77 -2.04
N SER A 199 2.13 45.06 -0.99
CA SER A 199 2.12 45.55 0.40
C SER A 199 3.05 46.75 0.63
N GLN A 200 4.01 46.97 -0.27
CA GLN A 200 4.90 48.14 -0.26
C GLN A 200 4.43 49.23 -1.24
N GLY A 201 3.29 49.06 -1.90
CA GLY A 201 2.80 49.97 -2.94
C GLY A 201 3.62 49.92 -4.24
N LEU A 202 4.39 48.85 -4.47
CA LEU A 202 5.17 48.63 -5.68
C LEU A 202 4.39 47.76 -6.67
N GLU A 203 4.60 47.98 -7.97
CA GLU A 203 4.13 47.05 -8.99
C GLU A 203 5.08 45.85 -9.12
N CYS A 204 4.52 44.68 -9.43
CA CYS A 204 5.28 43.47 -9.72
C CYS A 204 4.85 42.89 -11.05
N VAL A 205 5.82 42.71 -11.95
CA VAL A 205 5.60 42.08 -13.25
C VAL A 205 6.38 40.78 -13.28
N LEU A 206 5.65 39.67 -13.25
CA LEU A 206 6.23 38.33 -13.41
C LEU A 206 6.58 38.11 -14.89
N ALA A 207 7.64 37.34 -15.15
CA ALA A 207 8.05 37.01 -16.52
C ALA A 207 6.89 36.34 -17.29
N PRO A 208 6.61 36.71 -18.55
CA PRO A 208 5.48 36.15 -19.29
C PRO A 208 5.64 34.64 -19.46
N LEU A 209 4.52 33.91 -19.35
CA LEU A 209 4.50 32.47 -19.59
C LEU A 209 4.52 32.24 -21.11
N PRO A 210 5.46 31.43 -21.64
CA PRO A 210 5.57 31.20 -23.08
C PRO A 210 4.43 30.33 -23.64
N ILE A 211 3.79 29.56 -22.77
CA ILE A 211 2.66 28.67 -23.05
C ILE A 211 1.71 28.67 -21.85
N GLN A 212 0.52 28.09 -22.01
CA GLN A 212 -0.43 27.79 -20.95
C GLN A 212 -0.75 26.29 -20.94
N TYR A 213 -1.47 25.81 -19.92
CA TYR A 213 -1.75 24.38 -19.78
C TYR A 213 -2.54 23.79 -20.97
N ALA A 214 -3.45 24.56 -21.57
CA ALA A 214 -4.18 24.14 -22.76
C ALA A 214 -3.24 23.89 -23.96
N ASP A 215 -2.18 24.69 -24.12
CA ASP A 215 -1.16 24.47 -25.16
C ASP A 215 -0.43 23.13 -24.93
N TYR A 216 -0.09 22.82 -23.68
CA TYR A 216 0.51 21.54 -23.29
C TYR A 216 -0.42 20.36 -23.61
N ALA A 217 -1.71 20.44 -23.27
CA ALA A 217 -2.67 19.39 -23.54
C ALA A 217 -2.80 19.08 -25.05
N MET A 218 -2.85 20.11 -25.89
CA MET A 218 -2.87 19.98 -27.35
C MET A 218 -1.59 19.35 -27.91
N TRP A 219 -0.43 19.82 -27.43
CA TRP A 219 0.86 19.27 -27.80
C TRP A 219 0.98 17.78 -27.42
N GLN A 220 0.58 17.42 -26.19
CA GLN A 220 0.64 16.04 -25.69
C GLN A 220 -0.20 15.10 -26.57
N ARG A 221 -1.45 15.47 -26.89
CA ARG A 221 -2.29 14.67 -27.78
C ARG A 221 -1.68 14.51 -29.16
N SER A 222 -1.26 15.62 -29.75
CA SER A 222 -0.75 15.64 -31.13
C SER A 222 0.49 14.77 -31.29
N TRP A 223 1.35 14.76 -30.28
CA TRP A 223 2.57 13.94 -30.25
C TRP A 223 2.26 12.46 -30.01
N MET A 224 1.37 12.14 -29.07
CA MET A 224 0.97 10.77 -28.78
C MET A 224 0.33 10.07 -29.99
N GLU A 225 -0.55 10.76 -30.71
CA GLU A 225 -1.20 10.28 -31.93
C GLU A 225 -0.23 10.07 -33.10
N ALA A 226 0.91 10.77 -33.10
CA ALA A 226 1.89 10.71 -34.19
C ALA A 226 2.78 9.45 -34.15
N GLY A 227 2.67 8.61 -33.11
CA GLY A 227 3.33 7.30 -33.04
C GLY A 227 4.09 7.03 -31.74
N GLU A 228 4.33 8.05 -30.90
CA GLU A 228 5.02 7.89 -29.61
C GLU A 228 4.29 6.89 -28.70
N LYS A 229 2.95 6.98 -28.65
CA LYS A 229 2.11 6.09 -27.84
C LYS A 229 2.44 4.61 -28.06
N ALA A 230 2.64 4.18 -29.31
CA ALA A 230 2.92 2.79 -29.64
C ALA A 230 4.31 2.34 -29.13
N SER A 231 5.33 3.19 -29.27
CA SER A 231 6.69 2.89 -28.78
C SER A 231 6.72 2.76 -27.27
N GLN A 232 6.03 3.66 -26.57
CA GLN A 232 5.94 3.66 -25.12
C GLN A 232 5.16 2.44 -24.61
N LEU A 233 4.02 2.14 -25.23
CA LEU A 233 3.17 1.01 -24.84
C LEU A 233 3.87 -0.34 -25.00
N ASP A 234 4.69 -0.54 -26.02
CA ASP A 234 5.40 -1.82 -26.23
C ASP A 234 6.27 -2.20 -25.01
N TYR A 235 7.00 -1.24 -24.45
CA TYR A 235 7.78 -1.46 -23.22
C TYR A 235 6.87 -1.81 -22.04
N TRP A 236 5.86 -1.00 -21.75
CA TRP A 236 5.00 -1.19 -20.60
C TRP A 236 4.16 -2.48 -20.69
N HIS A 237 3.71 -2.83 -21.89
CA HIS A 237 3.00 -4.08 -22.13
C HIS A 237 3.92 -5.28 -21.88
N LYS A 238 5.18 -5.24 -22.32
CA LYS A 238 6.15 -6.31 -22.01
C LYS A 238 6.43 -6.44 -20.51
N LEU A 239 6.50 -5.32 -19.80
CA LEU A 239 6.80 -5.30 -18.36
C LEU A 239 5.62 -5.76 -17.50
N LEU A 240 4.41 -5.36 -17.85
CA LEU A 240 3.21 -5.51 -17.02
C LEU A 240 2.21 -6.54 -17.58
N SER A 241 2.54 -7.25 -18.66
CA SER A 241 1.70 -8.32 -19.19
C SER A 241 1.49 -9.45 -18.18
N GLY A 242 0.34 -10.13 -18.29
CA GLY A 242 -0.01 -11.27 -17.47
C GLY A 242 -0.98 -10.91 -16.34
N PRO A 243 -1.10 -11.76 -15.31
CA PRO A 243 -1.97 -11.50 -14.17
C PRO A 243 -1.64 -10.16 -13.50
N GLN A 244 -2.67 -9.49 -13.02
CA GLN A 244 -2.56 -8.23 -12.29
C GLN A 244 -2.87 -8.51 -10.82
N PRO A 245 -1.91 -9.07 -10.04
CA PRO A 245 -2.19 -9.46 -8.67
C PRO A 245 -2.50 -8.23 -7.82
N VAL A 246 -3.53 -8.35 -6.99
CA VAL A 246 -3.79 -7.39 -5.92
C VAL A 246 -2.82 -7.70 -4.78
N LEU A 247 -2.16 -6.66 -4.25
CA LEU A 247 -1.26 -6.81 -3.12
C LEU A 247 -2.03 -7.25 -1.87
N ALA A 248 -1.66 -8.40 -1.32
CA ALA A 248 -2.23 -9.00 -0.13
C ALA A 248 -1.34 -8.69 1.08
N LEU A 249 -1.60 -7.54 1.72
CA LEU A 249 -1.02 -7.22 3.02
C LEU A 249 -1.88 -7.81 4.14
N PRO A 250 -1.33 -8.03 5.35
CA PRO A 250 -2.11 -8.48 6.49
C PRO A 250 -3.00 -7.34 7.01
N PHE A 251 -4.16 -7.18 6.38
CA PHE A 251 -5.19 -6.23 6.79
C PHE A 251 -5.80 -6.64 8.14
N ASP A 252 -6.13 -5.65 8.97
CA ASP A 252 -6.85 -5.87 10.24
C ASP A 252 -8.35 -6.07 10.01
N GLN A 253 -8.86 -5.62 8.87
CA GLN A 253 -10.27 -5.65 8.49
C GLN A 253 -10.44 -6.17 7.05
N PRO A 254 -11.57 -6.80 6.71
CA PRO A 254 -11.84 -7.23 5.35
C PRO A 254 -11.96 -6.02 4.42
N ARG A 255 -11.39 -6.13 3.22
CA ARG A 255 -11.49 -5.06 2.21
C ARG A 255 -12.95 -4.76 1.86
N PRO A 256 -13.39 -3.49 1.92
CA PRO A 256 -14.74 -3.11 1.52
C PRO A 256 -14.94 -3.21 0.01
N ALA A 257 -16.19 -3.40 -0.44
CA ALA A 257 -16.52 -3.46 -1.86
C ALA A 257 -16.27 -2.13 -2.61
N GLN A 258 -16.32 -1.01 -1.90
CA GLN A 258 -16.02 0.32 -2.41
C GLN A 258 -15.10 1.04 -1.42
N GLN A 259 -14.06 1.72 -1.93
CA GLN A 259 -13.16 2.52 -1.10
C GLN A 259 -13.91 3.74 -0.53
N SER A 260 -13.76 3.99 0.77
CA SER A 260 -14.27 5.20 1.43
C SER A 260 -13.33 6.41 1.31
N PHE A 261 -12.08 6.17 0.90
CA PHE A 261 -10.96 7.12 0.94
C PHE A 261 -10.60 7.65 2.33
N GLY A 262 -11.18 7.09 3.41
CA GLY A 262 -10.81 7.38 4.79
C GLY A 262 -9.36 6.97 5.06
N GLY A 263 -8.56 7.92 5.53
CA GLY A 263 -7.13 7.76 5.74
C GLY A 263 -6.64 8.25 7.09
N ALA A 264 -5.50 7.72 7.50
CA ALA A 264 -4.73 8.24 8.62
C ALA A 264 -3.24 8.18 8.26
N ARG A 265 -2.43 8.90 9.04
CA ARG A 265 -0.99 9.07 8.82
C ARG A 265 -0.21 8.60 10.05
N GLN A 266 0.88 7.89 9.80
CA GLN A 266 1.86 7.49 10.80
C GLN A 266 3.23 8.03 10.38
N ASP A 267 3.77 8.98 11.13
CA ASP A 267 5.13 9.46 10.89
C ASP A 267 6.18 8.46 11.39
N ILE A 268 7.30 8.42 10.70
CA ILE A 268 8.43 7.53 10.96
C ILE A 268 9.68 8.40 11.11
N ALA A 269 10.24 8.41 12.31
CA ALA A 269 11.47 9.12 12.60
C ALA A 269 12.69 8.28 12.19
N LEU A 270 13.50 8.78 11.26
CA LEU A 270 14.79 8.18 10.90
C LEU A 270 15.88 8.85 11.74
N GLU A 271 16.65 8.04 12.48
CA GLU A 271 17.74 8.59 13.27
C GLU A 271 18.88 9.12 12.38
N PRO A 272 19.58 10.20 12.77
CA PRO A 272 20.67 10.76 11.96
C PRO A 272 21.76 9.75 11.57
N VAL A 273 22.07 8.80 12.46
CA VAL A 273 23.03 7.72 12.18
C VAL A 273 22.58 6.81 11.04
N LEU A 274 21.28 6.49 10.98
CA LEU A 274 20.71 5.70 9.90
C LEU A 274 20.76 6.48 8.59
N VAL A 275 20.40 7.77 8.60
CA VAL A 275 20.46 8.63 7.41
C VAL A 275 21.87 8.69 6.82
N VAL A 276 22.91 8.84 7.66
CA VAL A 276 24.31 8.81 7.21
C VAL A 276 24.65 7.46 6.58
N GLY A 277 24.24 6.36 7.21
CA GLY A 277 24.44 5.01 6.69
C GLY A 277 23.73 4.77 5.35
N LEU A 278 22.51 5.26 5.18
CA LEU A 278 21.76 5.20 3.93
C LEU A 278 22.45 5.99 2.82
N LYS A 279 22.95 7.20 3.11
CA LYS A 279 23.71 8.01 2.14
C LYS A 279 24.99 7.29 1.70
N ALA A 280 25.72 6.70 2.64
CA ALA A 280 26.92 5.93 2.33
C ALA A 280 26.61 4.66 1.52
N LEU A 281 25.53 3.96 1.85
CA LEU A 281 25.06 2.78 1.09
C LEU A 281 24.67 3.18 -0.34
N ALA A 282 23.87 4.23 -0.51
CA ALA A 282 23.47 4.72 -1.82
C ALA A 282 24.68 5.07 -2.69
N GLN A 283 25.67 5.77 -2.12
CA GLN A 283 26.90 6.10 -2.80
C GLN A 283 27.71 4.86 -3.18
N ARG A 284 27.87 3.89 -2.26
CA ARG A 284 28.64 2.66 -2.50
C ARG A 284 28.04 1.81 -3.63
N GLU A 285 26.71 1.67 -3.64
CA GLU A 285 26.00 0.89 -4.65
C GLU A 285 25.72 1.70 -5.94
N GLY A 286 26.09 2.98 -5.97
CA GLY A 286 25.90 3.86 -7.12
C GLY A 286 24.42 4.05 -7.49
N VAL A 287 23.55 4.15 -6.48
CA VAL A 287 22.11 4.39 -6.61
C VAL A 287 21.72 5.73 -5.99
N THR A 288 20.57 6.28 -6.37
CA THR A 288 20.03 7.49 -5.72
C THR A 288 19.32 7.13 -4.42
N MET A 289 19.08 8.13 -3.55
CA MET A 289 18.29 7.92 -2.33
C MET A 289 16.87 7.41 -2.65
N PHE A 290 16.24 7.97 -3.69
CA PHE A 290 14.98 7.48 -4.25
C PHE A 290 15.02 5.96 -4.55
N MET A 291 16.04 5.50 -5.29
CA MET A 291 16.17 4.08 -5.66
C MET A 291 16.36 3.19 -4.43
N LEU A 292 17.15 3.64 -3.45
CA LEU A 292 17.40 2.91 -2.22
C LEU A 292 16.12 2.75 -1.39
N LEU A 293 15.42 3.86 -1.15
CA LEU A 293 14.18 3.85 -0.36
C LEU A 293 13.08 3.05 -1.08
N LEU A 294 12.96 3.17 -2.40
CA LEU A 294 12.05 2.34 -3.19
C LEU A 294 12.38 0.85 -3.07
N ALA A 295 13.65 0.46 -3.20
CA ALA A 295 14.09 -0.93 -3.03
C ALA A 295 13.79 -1.46 -1.62
N SER A 296 14.00 -0.64 -0.59
CA SER A 296 13.66 -1.00 0.79
C SER A 296 12.16 -1.23 0.97
N PHE A 297 11.32 -0.42 0.32
CA PHE A 297 9.88 -0.56 0.37
C PHE A 297 9.42 -1.80 -0.42
N GLN A 298 10.02 -2.08 -1.58
CA GLN A 298 9.80 -3.32 -2.34
C GLN A 298 10.12 -4.56 -1.49
N ALA A 299 11.28 -4.59 -0.84
CA ALA A 299 11.67 -5.67 0.08
C ALA A 299 10.68 -5.81 1.24
N PHE A 300 10.31 -4.69 1.87
CA PHE A 300 9.34 -4.66 2.96
C PHE A 300 7.99 -5.26 2.55
N LEU A 301 7.43 -4.85 1.41
CA LEU A 301 6.15 -5.36 0.91
C LEU A 301 6.22 -6.85 0.55
N TYR A 302 7.32 -7.31 -0.05
CA TYR A 302 7.56 -8.73 -0.29
C TYR A 302 7.57 -9.54 1.01
N ARG A 303 8.23 -9.04 2.05
CA ARG A 303 8.32 -9.75 3.33
C ARG A 303 6.99 -9.84 4.07
N TYR A 304 6.09 -8.89 3.86
CA TYR A 304 4.76 -8.88 4.44
C TYR A 304 3.73 -9.70 3.65
N SER A 305 3.83 -9.70 2.33
CA SER A 305 2.84 -10.35 1.45
C SER A 305 3.27 -11.75 0.98
N GLY A 306 4.57 -12.04 0.98
CA GLY A 306 5.14 -13.20 0.31
C GLY A 306 5.06 -13.16 -1.22
N GLN A 307 4.55 -12.07 -1.81
CA GLN A 307 4.32 -11.94 -3.25
C GLN A 307 5.60 -11.51 -3.98
N GLN A 308 5.97 -12.25 -5.03
CA GLN A 308 7.16 -11.97 -5.84
C GLN A 308 6.96 -10.84 -6.84
N ASP A 309 5.72 -10.61 -7.30
CA ASP A 309 5.37 -9.50 -8.19
C ASP A 309 4.86 -8.32 -7.35
N ILE A 310 5.77 -7.39 -7.03
CA ILE A 310 5.44 -6.17 -6.28
C ILE A 310 5.36 -5.00 -7.24
N ARG A 311 4.22 -4.31 -7.23
CA ARG A 311 3.95 -3.15 -8.09
C ARG A 311 3.65 -1.94 -7.23
N ILE A 312 4.43 -0.90 -7.45
CA ILE A 312 4.37 0.33 -6.66
C ILE A 312 4.11 1.49 -7.62
N GLY A 313 3.08 2.26 -7.34
CA GLY A 313 2.87 3.53 -8.02
C GLY A 313 3.95 4.52 -7.60
N VAL A 314 4.51 5.24 -8.55
CA VAL A 314 5.44 6.34 -8.29
C VAL A 314 4.98 7.56 -9.07
N PRO A 315 4.58 8.65 -8.39
CA PRO A 315 4.20 9.88 -9.06
C PRO A 315 5.47 10.55 -9.61
N ILE A 316 5.38 11.07 -10.83
CA ILE A 316 6.40 11.91 -11.45
C ILE A 316 5.79 13.27 -11.76
N ALA A 317 6.54 14.34 -11.49
CA ALA A 317 6.08 15.70 -11.75
C ALA A 317 5.81 15.95 -13.25
N ASN A 318 6.47 15.19 -14.14
CA ASN A 318 6.34 15.29 -15.60
C ASN A 318 6.63 16.72 -16.13
N ARG A 319 7.56 17.41 -15.46
CA ARG A 319 8.04 18.76 -15.79
C ARG A 319 9.50 18.71 -16.22
N ASN A 320 9.76 17.98 -17.30
CA ASN A 320 11.07 17.81 -17.91
C ASN A 320 11.42 18.93 -18.92
N ARG A 321 10.64 20.01 -18.96
CA ARG A 321 10.75 21.12 -19.91
C ARG A 321 10.64 22.44 -19.17
N VAL A 322 11.51 23.40 -19.52
CA VAL A 322 11.57 24.71 -18.87
C VAL A 322 10.23 25.45 -19.00
N GLU A 323 9.56 25.27 -20.13
CA GLU A 323 8.27 25.88 -20.42
C GLU A 323 7.16 25.42 -19.46
N THR A 324 7.30 24.25 -18.81
CA THR A 324 6.30 23.72 -17.89
C THR A 324 6.63 23.95 -16.42
N GLU A 325 7.85 24.39 -16.07
CA GLU A 325 8.27 24.55 -14.67
C GLU A 325 7.44 25.58 -13.88
N SER A 326 7.10 26.71 -14.52
CA SER A 326 6.36 27.82 -13.90
C SER A 326 4.85 27.77 -14.14
N LEU A 327 4.31 26.70 -14.73
CA LEU A 327 2.89 26.61 -15.05
C LEU A 327 2.08 26.03 -13.88
N ILE A 328 0.89 26.55 -13.67
CA ILE A 328 -0.14 25.87 -12.88
C ILE A 328 -0.93 24.94 -13.80
N GLY A 329 -1.05 23.67 -13.43
CA GLY A 329 -1.73 22.65 -14.23
C GLY A 329 -1.56 21.24 -13.67
N PHE A 330 -2.27 20.28 -14.24
CA PHE A 330 -2.20 18.88 -13.80
C PHE A 330 -1.18 18.07 -14.61
N PHE A 331 0.10 18.19 -14.28
CA PHE A 331 1.16 17.52 -15.05
C PHE A 331 1.48 16.11 -14.53
N VAL A 332 1.22 15.86 -13.24
CA VAL A 332 1.59 14.61 -12.57
C VAL A 332 1.14 13.40 -13.37
N ASN A 333 2.11 12.54 -13.68
CA ASN A 333 1.87 11.22 -14.25
C ASN A 333 2.29 10.16 -13.22
N THR A 334 1.76 8.96 -13.31
CA THR A 334 2.10 7.86 -12.39
C THR A 334 2.74 6.73 -13.16
N GLN A 335 3.95 6.32 -12.73
CA GLN A 335 4.63 5.14 -13.25
C GLN A 335 4.36 3.95 -12.35
N VAL A 336 4.27 2.75 -12.94
CA VAL A 336 4.14 1.50 -12.19
C VAL A 336 5.51 0.83 -12.11
N LEU A 337 6.21 0.99 -11.00
CA LEU A 337 7.50 0.35 -10.80
C LEU A 337 7.31 -1.07 -10.26
N LYS A 338 7.41 -2.02 -11.18
CA LYS A 338 7.39 -3.46 -10.92
C LYS A 338 8.75 -3.96 -10.45
N ALA A 339 8.75 -4.71 -9.34
CA ALA A 339 9.86 -5.53 -8.90
C ALA A 339 9.49 -7.02 -8.99
N ASP A 340 10.43 -7.81 -9.50
CA ASP A 340 10.38 -9.27 -9.47
C ASP A 340 11.31 -9.72 -8.34
N LEU A 341 10.72 -10.12 -7.21
CA LEU A 341 11.44 -10.45 -5.98
C LEU A 341 11.59 -11.96 -5.80
N ASP A 342 12.83 -12.39 -5.58
CA ASP A 342 13.19 -13.69 -5.04
C ASP A 342 13.65 -13.49 -3.58
N GLY A 343 13.32 -14.42 -2.68
CA GLY A 343 13.80 -14.35 -1.31
C GLY A 343 15.33 -14.44 -1.21
N ARG A 344 15.97 -15.12 -2.17
CA ARG A 344 17.41 -15.41 -2.20
C ARG A 344 18.27 -14.35 -2.85
N MET A 345 17.68 -13.34 -3.48
CA MET A 345 18.47 -12.20 -3.96
C MET A 345 18.94 -11.37 -2.78
N THR A 346 20.17 -10.88 -2.88
CA THR A 346 20.74 -9.95 -1.89
C THR A 346 20.09 -8.57 -2.01
N PHE A 347 20.13 -7.78 -0.93
CA PHE A 347 19.64 -6.40 -1.00
C PHE A 347 20.41 -5.56 -2.02
N ALA A 348 21.72 -5.76 -2.18
CA ALA A 348 22.52 -5.11 -3.22
C ALA A 348 22.04 -5.46 -4.64
N GLN A 349 21.67 -6.72 -4.90
CA GLN A 349 21.06 -7.11 -6.19
C GLN A 349 19.71 -6.45 -6.41
N LEU A 350 18.88 -6.35 -5.36
CA LEU A 350 17.61 -5.61 -5.44
C LEU A 350 17.86 -4.15 -5.80
N LEU A 351 18.82 -3.47 -5.15
CA LEU A 351 19.17 -2.08 -5.46
C LEU A 351 19.54 -1.90 -6.94
N GLN A 352 20.35 -2.79 -7.51
CA GLN A 352 20.71 -2.72 -8.93
C GLN A 352 19.52 -2.99 -9.85
N HIS A 353 18.62 -3.91 -9.47
CA HIS A 353 17.39 -4.16 -10.22
C HIS A 353 16.46 -2.95 -10.19
N THR A 354 16.23 -2.37 -9.01
CA THR A 354 15.43 -1.16 -8.82
C THR A 354 16.01 0.01 -9.61
N LYS A 355 17.34 0.19 -9.60
CA LYS A 355 18.03 1.19 -10.44
C LYS A 355 17.73 1.00 -11.93
N ARG A 356 17.92 -0.21 -12.45
CA ARG A 356 17.63 -0.52 -13.86
C ARG A 356 16.18 -0.22 -14.19
N ARG A 357 15.22 -0.68 -13.37
CA ARG A 357 13.79 -0.46 -13.57
C ARG A 357 13.40 1.01 -13.52
N ALA A 358 13.95 1.78 -12.59
CA ALA A 358 13.71 3.21 -12.50
C ALA A 358 14.22 3.96 -13.74
N LEU A 359 15.40 3.61 -14.27
CA LEU A 359 15.94 4.21 -15.49
C LEU A 359 15.14 3.83 -16.74
N GLU A 360 14.76 2.55 -16.86
CA GLU A 360 13.90 2.08 -17.96
C GLU A 360 12.52 2.76 -17.94
N ALA A 361 11.91 2.88 -16.76
CA ALA A 361 10.64 3.58 -16.59
C ALA A 361 10.75 5.08 -16.86
N GLN A 362 11.86 5.73 -16.46
CA GLN A 362 12.14 7.12 -16.79
C GLN A 362 12.28 7.35 -18.31
N ALA A 363 12.88 6.42 -19.04
CA ALA A 363 12.95 6.49 -20.51
C ALA A 363 11.57 6.36 -21.18
N HIS A 364 10.58 5.79 -20.48
CA HIS A 364 9.22 5.59 -20.96
C HIS A 364 8.16 6.34 -20.13
N GLN A 365 8.55 7.48 -19.56
CA GLN A 365 7.74 8.22 -18.60
C GLN A 365 6.59 9.02 -19.21
N ASP A 366 6.65 9.25 -20.52
CA ASP A 366 5.73 10.16 -21.20
C ASP A 366 4.34 9.54 -21.43
N LEU A 367 4.24 8.20 -21.39
CA LEU A 367 2.94 7.52 -21.50
C LEU A 367 2.05 7.84 -20.31
N PRO A 368 0.86 8.44 -20.52
CA PRO A 368 -0.08 8.68 -19.44
C PRO A 368 -0.54 7.37 -18.82
N PHE A 369 -0.61 7.30 -17.49
CA PHE A 369 -1.07 6.13 -16.77
C PHE A 369 -2.44 5.61 -17.25
N GLU A 370 -3.32 6.51 -17.66
CA GLU A 370 -4.66 6.22 -18.17
C GLU A 370 -4.60 5.37 -19.44
N GLN A 371 -3.68 5.73 -20.33
CA GLN A 371 -3.46 5.01 -21.59
C GLN A 371 -2.87 3.63 -21.34
N LEU A 372 -2.10 3.47 -20.26
CA LEU A 372 -1.58 2.17 -19.82
C LEU A 372 -2.71 1.28 -19.25
N VAL A 373 -3.59 1.83 -18.41
CA VAL A 373 -4.76 1.10 -17.90
C VAL A 373 -5.71 0.70 -19.02
N GLU A 374 -5.96 1.60 -19.98
CA GLU A 374 -6.78 1.34 -21.15
C GLU A 374 -6.22 0.19 -22.00
N ALA A 375 -4.89 0.16 -22.20
CA ALA A 375 -4.22 -0.87 -22.99
C ALA A 375 -4.16 -2.24 -22.29
N LEU A 376 -3.91 -2.26 -20.97
CA LEU A 376 -3.79 -3.51 -20.19
C LEU A 376 -5.14 -4.11 -19.78
N GLN A 377 -6.19 -3.30 -19.76
CA GLN A 377 -7.55 -3.70 -19.37
C GLN A 377 -7.60 -4.57 -18.10
N PRO A 378 -7.02 -4.10 -16.96
CA PRO A 378 -7.10 -4.84 -15.71
C PRO A 378 -8.56 -5.00 -15.26
N GLU A 379 -8.82 -5.98 -14.39
CA GLU A 379 -10.14 -6.16 -13.78
C GLU A 379 -10.57 -4.86 -13.08
N ARG A 380 -11.77 -4.38 -13.42
CA ARG A 380 -12.30 -3.13 -12.84
C ARG A 380 -12.83 -3.42 -11.45
N SER A 381 -12.36 -2.66 -10.47
CA SER A 381 -12.83 -2.75 -9.09
C SER A 381 -13.04 -1.35 -8.51
N LEU A 382 -14.10 -1.20 -7.71
CA LEU A 382 -14.31 -0.02 -6.87
C LEU A 382 -13.60 -0.15 -5.51
N SER A 383 -13.05 -1.34 -5.22
CA SER A 383 -12.43 -1.68 -3.93
C SER A 383 -10.93 -1.37 -3.87
N HIS A 384 -10.28 -1.19 -5.03
CA HIS A 384 -8.84 -0.94 -5.12
C HIS A 384 -8.47 -0.30 -6.46
N ASN A 385 -7.32 0.38 -6.48
CA ASN A 385 -6.77 0.97 -7.69
C ASN A 385 -6.25 -0.09 -8.68
N PRO A 386 -6.37 0.16 -10.00
CA PRO A 386 -5.83 -0.74 -11.01
C PRO A 386 -4.29 -0.74 -11.00
N LEU A 387 -3.68 -1.88 -11.35
CA LEU A 387 -2.25 -2.11 -11.52
C LEU A 387 -1.38 -2.08 -10.25
N PHE A 388 -1.72 -1.26 -9.24
CA PHE A 388 -1.01 -1.19 -7.96
C PHE A 388 -1.93 -0.69 -6.83
N GLN A 389 -1.61 -1.07 -5.59
CA GLN A 389 -2.39 -0.70 -4.40
C GLN A 389 -1.61 0.19 -3.43
N VAL A 390 -0.31 0.34 -3.67
CA VAL A 390 0.60 1.11 -2.81
C VAL A 390 1.36 2.14 -3.62
N MET A 391 1.60 3.29 -3.00
CA MET A 391 2.31 4.42 -3.61
C MET A 391 3.64 4.67 -2.89
N PHE A 392 4.66 5.08 -3.63
CA PHE A 392 5.91 5.60 -3.06
C PHE A 392 6.20 6.99 -3.62
N ASN A 393 6.32 7.95 -2.72
CA ASN A 393 6.60 9.35 -3.03
C ASN A 393 7.91 9.79 -2.36
N HIS A 394 8.76 10.49 -3.10
CA HIS A 394 10.04 10.96 -2.60
C HIS A 394 10.30 12.39 -3.07
N GLN A 395 10.46 13.29 -2.11
CA GLN A 395 10.79 14.69 -2.36
C GLN A 395 12.23 14.96 -1.93
N ALA A 396 13.09 15.26 -2.89
CA ALA A 396 14.45 15.70 -2.61
C ALA A 396 14.49 17.23 -2.49
N HIS A 397 15.24 17.75 -1.51
CA HIS A 397 15.50 19.19 -1.30
C HIS A 397 14.25 20.01 -0.92
N SER A 398 13.41 19.48 -0.03
CA SER A 398 12.26 20.25 0.45
C SER A 398 12.69 21.48 1.25
N HIS A 399 12.15 22.64 0.89
CA HIS A 399 12.33 23.89 1.61
C HIS A 399 11.12 24.11 2.52
N SER A 400 11.23 23.70 3.79
CA SER A 400 10.20 23.89 4.82
C SER A 400 10.44 25.13 5.69
N ALA A 401 11.26 26.09 5.24
CA ALA A 401 11.54 27.29 6.03
C ALA A 401 10.39 28.29 5.94
N ALA A 402 9.98 28.84 7.09
CA ALA A 402 9.08 29.98 7.13
C ALA A 402 9.66 31.17 6.37
N GLN A 403 8.86 31.78 5.51
CA GLN A 403 9.25 32.94 4.71
C GLN A 403 8.95 34.24 5.44
N GLN A 404 9.93 35.14 5.49
CA GLN A 404 9.75 36.47 6.07
C GLN A 404 9.44 37.48 4.95
N LEU A 405 8.26 38.10 5.03
CA LEU A 405 7.83 39.20 4.20
C LEU A 405 7.82 40.52 5.02
N PRO A 406 7.77 41.69 4.36
CA PRO A 406 7.62 42.96 5.07
C PRO A 406 6.39 42.95 5.98
N GLY A 407 6.60 42.99 7.30
CA GLY A 407 5.52 43.02 8.29
C GLY A 407 4.71 41.73 8.47
N LEU A 408 5.06 40.65 7.76
CA LEU A 408 4.34 39.38 7.78
C LEU A 408 5.28 38.18 7.74
N ARG A 409 5.12 37.22 8.65
CA ARG A 409 5.79 35.92 8.62
C ARG A 409 4.81 34.88 8.09
N VAL A 410 5.25 34.09 7.12
CA VAL A 410 4.47 33.00 6.50
C VAL A 410 5.10 31.67 6.86
N ALA A 411 4.31 30.75 7.40
CA ALA A 411 4.72 29.38 7.67
C ALA A 411 3.67 28.41 7.12
N ASN A 412 4.10 27.23 6.67
CA ASN A 412 3.16 26.16 6.36
C ASN A 412 2.45 25.73 7.66
N LEU A 413 1.14 25.56 7.58
CA LEU A 413 0.37 24.94 8.65
C LEU A 413 0.32 23.44 8.35
N GLU A 414 0.77 22.61 9.30
CA GLU A 414 0.58 21.17 9.22
C GLU A 414 -0.83 20.82 9.72
N TRP A 415 -1.50 19.90 9.03
CA TRP A 415 -2.77 19.32 9.47
C TRP A 415 -2.76 17.83 9.16
N ASP A 416 -3.50 17.06 9.95
CA ASP A 416 -3.64 15.62 9.73
C ASP A 416 -4.51 15.42 8.49
N SER A 417 -3.91 14.94 7.39
CA SER A 417 -4.69 14.51 6.24
C SER A 417 -5.46 13.23 6.61
N HIS A 418 -6.79 13.30 6.54
CA HIS A 418 -7.68 12.16 6.79
C HIS A 418 -8.10 11.42 5.51
N SER A 419 -7.35 11.60 4.41
CA SER A 419 -7.64 10.93 3.14
C SER A 419 -6.52 9.96 2.73
N ALA A 420 -6.92 8.83 2.17
CA ALA A 420 -6.03 7.82 1.59
C ALA A 420 -6.56 7.37 0.23
N GLN A 421 -5.85 7.73 -0.84
CA GLN A 421 -6.19 7.31 -2.21
C GLN A 421 -5.78 5.87 -2.52
N PHE A 422 -4.84 5.33 -1.74
CA PHE A 422 -4.24 4.00 -1.90
C PHE A 422 -4.31 3.25 -0.56
N ASP A 423 -4.11 1.94 -0.58
CA ASP A 423 -4.16 1.14 0.65
C ASP A 423 -3.08 1.57 1.64
N LEU A 424 -1.86 1.80 1.11
CA LEU A 424 -0.70 2.28 1.85
C LEU A 424 0.18 3.13 0.94
N SER A 425 0.59 4.30 1.42
CA SER A 425 1.52 5.20 0.73
C SER A 425 2.70 5.51 1.62
N LEU A 426 3.91 5.31 1.12
CA LEU A 426 5.13 5.76 1.79
C LEU A 426 5.58 7.08 1.17
N ASP A 427 5.49 8.15 1.96
CA ASP A 427 6.03 9.45 1.61
C ASP A 427 7.36 9.66 2.31
N THR A 428 8.37 10.10 1.56
CA THR A 428 9.70 10.41 2.10
C THR A 428 10.15 11.79 1.62
N GLN A 429 10.85 12.50 2.50
CA GLN A 429 11.37 13.84 2.23
C GLN A 429 12.82 13.92 2.68
N GLU A 430 13.71 14.38 1.81
CA GLU A 430 15.12 14.62 2.11
C GLU A 430 15.39 16.13 2.15
N SER A 431 16.07 16.59 3.20
CA SER A 431 16.61 17.94 3.30
C SER A 431 18.04 17.93 3.86
N GLY A 432 18.63 19.10 4.07
CA GLY A 432 19.93 19.23 4.72
C GLY A 432 19.94 18.70 6.17
N GLU A 433 18.80 18.66 6.86
CA GLU A 433 18.73 18.27 8.28
C GLU A 433 18.47 16.77 8.48
N GLY A 434 18.00 16.04 7.45
CA GLY A 434 17.70 14.62 7.57
C GLY A 434 16.81 14.06 6.47
N ILE A 435 16.24 12.89 6.76
CA ILE A 435 15.19 12.25 5.96
C ILE A 435 14.00 12.03 6.88
N TRP A 436 12.82 12.46 6.45
CA TRP A 436 11.55 12.19 7.11
C TRP A 436 10.76 11.19 6.27
N ALA A 437 10.02 10.33 6.94
CA ALA A 437 9.14 9.38 6.28
C ALA A 437 7.80 9.31 6.99
N SER A 438 6.77 8.92 6.26
CA SER A 438 5.44 8.69 6.82
C SER A 438 4.67 7.65 6.00
N LEU A 439 3.84 6.88 6.68
CA LEU A 439 2.88 5.98 6.06
C LEU A 439 1.48 6.59 6.14
N THR A 440 0.89 6.89 4.99
CA THR A 440 -0.54 7.20 4.88
C THR A 440 -1.27 5.91 4.52
N TYR A 441 -2.33 5.55 5.25
CA TYR A 441 -2.99 4.26 5.12
C TYR A 441 -4.52 4.37 5.13
N ALA A 442 -5.19 3.45 4.44
CA ALA A 442 -6.64 3.34 4.46
C ALA A 442 -7.14 2.77 5.80
N THR A 443 -7.96 3.52 6.53
CA THR A 443 -8.46 3.10 7.86
C THR A 443 -9.45 1.95 7.81
N ASP A 444 -10.05 1.70 6.64
CA ASP A 444 -10.90 0.54 6.39
C ASP A 444 -10.11 -0.78 6.31
N LEU A 445 -8.78 -0.71 6.16
CA LEU A 445 -7.90 -1.87 5.99
C LEU A 445 -6.97 -2.08 7.18
N PHE A 446 -6.45 -0.98 7.76
CA PHE A 446 -5.44 -1.04 8.80
C PHE A 446 -5.84 -0.26 10.05
N SER A 447 -5.48 -0.82 11.20
CA SER A 447 -5.45 -0.14 12.49
C SER A 447 -4.16 0.67 12.65
N ALA A 448 -4.22 1.73 13.46
CA ALA A 448 -3.04 2.54 13.77
C ALA A 448 -1.90 1.71 14.39
N ALA A 449 -2.23 0.74 15.25
CA ALA A 449 -1.23 -0.13 15.88
C ALA A 449 -0.49 -1.01 14.87
N THR A 450 -1.18 -1.49 13.82
CA THR A 450 -0.55 -2.29 12.77
C THR A 450 0.38 -1.45 11.92
N VAL A 451 -0.01 -0.23 11.52
CA VAL A 451 0.84 0.64 10.71
C VAL A 451 2.03 1.19 11.50
N ALA A 452 1.87 1.46 12.80
CA ALA A 452 2.99 1.80 13.68
C ALA A 452 4.04 0.69 13.71
N ARG A 453 3.64 -0.57 13.91
CA ARG A 453 4.56 -1.73 13.82
C ARG A 453 5.19 -1.88 12.44
N MET A 454 4.42 -1.67 11.36
CA MET A 454 4.95 -1.67 9.99
C MET A 454 6.07 -0.64 9.79
N GLY A 455 5.91 0.57 10.35
CA GLY A 455 6.95 1.60 10.33
C GLY A 455 8.23 1.18 11.07
N GLU A 456 8.10 0.57 12.25
CA GLU A 456 9.23 0.04 13.02
C GLU A 456 9.95 -1.09 12.29
N HIS A 457 9.20 -2.00 11.66
CA HIS A 457 9.75 -3.08 10.86
C HIS A 457 10.51 -2.56 9.63
N TRP A 458 10.00 -1.53 8.96
CA TRP A 458 10.70 -0.90 7.84
C TRP A 458 12.02 -0.26 8.31
N LEU A 459 12.03 0.41 9.47
CA LEU A 459 13.27 0.92 10.08
C LEU A 459 14.26 -0.19 10.43
N SER A 460 13.80 -1.30 11.00
CA SER A 460 14.64 -2.48 11.30
C SER A 460 15.31 -3.02 10.03
N LEU A 461 14.52 -3.16 8.96
CA LEU A 461 15.00 -3.58 7.65
C LEU A 461 16.06 -2.63 7.08
N LEU A 462 15.84 -1.32 7.17
CA LEU A 462 16.81 -0.32 6.72
C LEU A 462 18.12 -0.41 7.51
N ARG A 463 18.07 -0.58 8.83
CA ARG A 463 19.27 -0.71 9.67
C ARG A 463 20.09 -1.94 9.27
N ASP A 464 19.43 -3.07 9.04
CA ASP A 464 20.09 -4.32 8.63
C ASP A 464 20.68 -4.22 7.21
N ALA A 465 19.94 -3.61 6.28
CA ALA A 465 20.41 -3.35 4.92
C ALA A 465 21.65 -2.42 4.87
N VAL A 466 21.70 -1.41 5.74
CA VAL A 466 22.86 -0.52 5.89
C VAL A 466 24.06 -1.27 6.47
N ALA A 467 23.83 -2.15 7.46
CA ALA A 467 24.88 -2.94 8.08
C ALA A 467 25.50 -3.94 7.08
N ASN A 468 24.69 -4.63 6.29
CA ASN A 468 25.17 -5.57 5.28
C ASN A 468 24.19 -5.75 4.11
N ALA A 469 24.46 -5.06 2.99
CA ALA A 469 23.64 -5.18 1.78
C ALA A 469 23.80 -6.54 1.04
N ALA A 470 24.75 -7.39 1.44
CA ALA A 470 24.91 -8.73 0.88
C ALA A 470 23.98 -9.78 1.51
N VAL A 471 23.18 -9.42 2.52
CA VAL A 471 22.15 -10.28 3.11
C VAL A 471 21.02 -10.50 2.10
N HIS A 472 20.46 -11.71 2.07
CA HIS A 472 19.29 -12.01 1.24
C HIS A 472 18.05 -11.26 1.73
N VAL A 473 17.18 -10.85 0.80
CA VAL A 473 15.96 -10.09 1.11
C VAL A 473 15.07 -10.82 2.12
N GLN A 474 14.95 -12.15 2.02
CA GLN A 474 14.17 -12.97 2.98
C GLN A 474 14.76 -12.98 4.40
N ASP A 475 16.07 -12.75 4.53
CA ASP A 475 16.81 -12.87 5.79
C ASP A 475 16.97 -11.52 6.50
N LEU A 476 16.61 -10.39 5.84
CA LEU A 476 16.65 -9.07 6.46
C LEU A 476 15.81 -9.01 7.74
N ALA A 477 16.32 -8.37 8.79
CA ALA A 477 15.57 -8.24 10.04
C ALA A 477 14.31 -7.37 9.85
N LEU A 478 13.13 -7.89 10.20
CA LEU A 478 11.90 -7.11 10.34
C LEU A 478 11.63 -6.81 11.81
N LEU A 479 11.55 -7.87 12.63
CA LEU A 479 11.23 -7.78 14.04
C LEU A 479 12.30 -6.97 14.77
N ASN A 480 11.87 -6.06 15.63
CA ASN A 480 12.78 -5.41 16.55
C ASN A 480 13.19 -6.41 17.68
N ALA A 481 14.18 -6.02 18.51
CA ALA A 481 14.68 -6.89 19.57
C ALA A 481 13.60 -7.27 20.60
N GLY A 482 12.68 -6.35 20.92
CA GLY A 482 11.60 -6.58 21.87
C GLY A 482 10.55 -7.55 21.34
N GLU A 483 10.15 -7.41 20.07
CA GLU A 483 9.22 -8.34 19.42
C GLU A 483 9.82 -9.75 19.30
N ARG A 484 11.11 -9.84 18.95
CA ARG A 484 11.82 -11.12 18.91
C ARG A 484 11.85 -11.77 20.29
N GLU A 485 12.11 -11.00 21.35
CA GLU A 485 12.10 -11.51 22.72
C GLU A 485 10.70 -11.99 23.14
N GLN A 486 9.67 -11.21 22.81
CA GLN A 486 8.29 -11.56 23.11
C GLN A 486 7.88 -12.87 22.42
N ILE A 487 8.15 -13.01 21.13
CA ILE A 487 7.77 -14.18 20.33
C ILE A 487 8.57 -15.42 20.74
N LEU A 488 9.89 -15.28 20.95
CA LEU A 488 10.76 -16.44 21.22
C LEU A 488 10.66 -16.90 22.67
N TYR A 489 10.52 -15.99 23.63
CA TYR A 489 10.62 -16.32 25.05
C TYR A 489 9.31 -16.10 25.81
N GLN A 490 8.68 -14.92 25.69
CA GLN A 490 7.55 -14.58 26.56
C GLN A 490 6.30 -15.41 26.24
N TRP A 491 5.96 -15.59 24.96
CA TRP A 491 4.86 -16.46 24.55
C TRP A 491 5.15 -17.94 24.79
N ASN A 492 6.42 -18.33 24.81
CA ASN A 492 6.87 -19.71 24.99
C ASN A 492 7.29 -20.04 26.43
N ALA A 493 7.00 -19.17 27.40
CA ALA A 493 7.26 -19.40 28.82
C ALA A 493 6.24 -20.40 29.42
N THR A 494 6.11 -21.57 28.79
CA THR A 494 5.15 -22.62 29.14
C THR A 494 5.75 -23.70 30.06
N GLU A 495 6.99 -23.52 30.51
CA GLU A 495 7.64 -24.43 31.45
C GLU A 495 6.87 -24.45 32.78
N ARG A 496 6.46 -25.66 33.18
CA ARG A 496 5.71 -25.91 34.40
C ARG A 496 6.18 -27.24 34.98
N ASP A 497 6.33 -27.28 36.30
CA ASP A 497 6.58 -28.53 37.00
C ASP A 497 5.35 -29.43 36.91
N TYR A 498 5.56 -30.61 36.34
CA TYR A 498 4.59 -31.70 36.36
C TYR A 498 5.22 -32.93 37.01
N PRO A 499 4.44 -33.78 37.72
CA PRO A 499 4.98 -34.97 38.40
C PRO A 499 5.66 -35.93 37.40
N GLN A 500 6.99 -35.92 37.36
CA GLN A 500 7.75 -36.82 36.52
C GLN A 500 7.68 -38.25 37.08
N GLY A 501 7.46 -39.24 36.21
CA GLY A 501 7.36 -40.64 36.59
C GLY A 501 5.99 -41.10 37.10
N GLN A 502 4.95 -40.24 37.04
CA GLN A 502 3.56 -40.66 37.28
C GLN A 502 2.84 -40.86 35.95
N TRP A 503 2.59 -42.11 35.60
CA TRP A 503 1.84 -42.47 34.39
C TRP A 503 0.34 -42.43 34.67
N VAL A 504 -0.46 -42.18 33.63
CA VAL A 504 -1.94 -42.09 33.76
C VAL A 504 -2.54 -43.33 34.43
N HIS A 505 -2.06 -44.53 34.08
CA HIS A 505 -2.54 -45.76 34.70
C HIS A 505 -2.15 -45.88 36.18
N SER A 506 -0.97 -45.40 36.58
CA SER A 506 -0.51 -45.38 37.97
C SER A 506 -1.30 -44.38 38.83
N LEU A 507 -1.70 -43.23 38.26
CA LEU A 507 -2.58 -42.28 38.92
C LEU A 507 -3.95 -42.90 39.25
N ILE A 508 -4.49 -43.68 38.31
CA ILE A 508 -5.75 -44.40 38.48
C ILE A 508 -5.61 -45.54 39.52
N GLU A 509 -4.47 -46.22 39.57
CA GLU A 509 -4.16 -47.18 40.64
C GLU A 509 -4.11 -46.52 42.02
N GLY A 510 -3.43 -45.37 42.12
CA GLY A 510 -3.38 -44.59 43.36
C GLY A 510 -4.77 -44.18 43.83
N GLN A 511 -5.63 -43.72 42.91
CA GLN A 511 -7.01 -43.39 43.23
C GLN A 511 -7.84 -44.62 43.63
N ALA A 512 -7.63 -45.78 42.99
CA ALA A 512 -8.27 -47.04 43.37
C ALA A 512 -7.85 -47.56 44.75
N GLN A 513 -6.65 -47.21 45.22
CA GLN A 513 -6.22 -47.49 46.58
C GLN A 513 -6.79 -46.47 47.58
N ALA A 514 -6.81 -45.19 47.23
CA ALA A 514 -7.25 -44.12 48.12
C ALA A 514 -8.77 -44.08 48.32
N GLN A 515 -9.56 -44.33 47.26
CA GLN A 515 -11.02 -44.26 47.26
C GLN A 515 -11.62 -45.43 46.46
N PRO A 516 -11.54 -46.66 46.97
CA PRO A 516 -11.89 -47.87 46.22
C PRO A 516 -13.36 -47.93 45.78
N ASP A 517 -14.28 -47.47 46.63
CA ASP A 517 -15.73 -47.56 46.40
C ASP A 517 -16.31 -46.33 45.67
N ALA A 518 -15.49 -45.30 45.42
CA ALA A 518 -15.94 -44.13 44.69
C ALA A 518 -16.25 -44.47 43.22
N PRO A 519 -17.31 -43.89 42.62
CA PRO A 519 -17.65 -44.14 41.23
C PRO A 519 -16.55 -43.60 40.28
N ALA A 520 -16.03 -44.46 39.40
CA ALA A 520 -14.98 -44.11 38.44
C ALA A 520 -15.49 -43.98 37.01
N LEU A 521 -16.41 -44.87 36.62
CA LEU A 521 -16.93 -44.92 35.25
C LEU A 521 -18.42 -45.25 35.26
N ARG A 522 -19.21 -44.50 34.49
CA ARG A 522 -20.64 -44.76 34.30
C ARG A 522 -20.98 -44.82 32.82
N PHE A 523 -21.74 -45.83 32.44
CA PHE A 523 -22.27 -46.00 31.09
C PHE A 523 -23.70 -46.53 31.19
N ASN A 524 -24.67 -45.69 30.82
CA ASN A 524 -26.10 -45.93 31.07
C ASN A 524 -26.37 -46.21 32.57
N ASP A 525 -27.02 -47.33 32.87
CA ASP A 525 -27.35 -47.78 34.24
C ASP A 525 -26.20 -48.56 34.91
N LEU A 526 -25.11 -48.83 34.18
CA LEU A 526 -23.93 -49.50 34.71
C LEU A 526 -22.96 -48.47 35.30
N SER A 527 -22.45 -48.75 36.49
CA SER A 527 -21.43 -47.96 37.17
C SER A 527 -20.35 -48.89 37.70
N LEU A 528 -19.09 -48.51 37.53
CA LEU A 528 -17.94 -49.17 38.15
C LEU A 528 -17.29 -48.25 39.17
N SER A 529 -16.91 -48.82 40.31
CA SER A 529 -16.03 -48.14 41.26
C SER A 529 -14.57 -48.13 40.75
N TYR A 530 -13.71 -47.30 41.34
CA TYR A 530 -12.28 -47.29 41.01
C TYR A 530 -11.62 -48.66 41.25
N ALA A 531 -11.98 -49.35 42.34
CA ALA A 531 -11.47 -50.69 42.62
C ALA A 531 -11.92 -51.71 41.57
N GLU A 532 -13.17 -51.65 41.10
CA GLU A 532 -13.69 -52.55 40.08
C GLU A 532 -13.05 -52.30 38.70
N LEU A 533 -12.93 -51.03 38.31
CA LEU A 533 -12.26 -50.63 37.07
C LEU A 533 -10.80 -51.10 37.07
N ASN A 534 -10.06 -50.83 38.14
CA ASN A 534 -8.66 -51.23 38.27
C ASN A 534 -8.50 -52.76 38.22
N ARG A 535 -9.37 -53.51 38.90
CA ARG A 535 -9.33 -54.98 38.90
C ARG A 535 -9.61 -55.55 37.51
N ARG A 536 -10.59 -55.00 36.77
CA ARG A 536 -10.89 -55.43 35.39
C ARG A 536 -9.71 -55.13 34.46
N ALA A 537 -9.16 -53.92 34.52
CA ALA A 537 -8.01 -53.53 33.72
C ALA A 537 -6.75 -54.36 34.03
N ASN A 538 -6.47 -54.67 35.31
CA ASN A 538 -5.32 -55.50 35.70
C ASN A 538 -5.43 -56.93 35.16
N ARG A 539 -6.63 -57.54 35.19
CA ARG A 539 -6.82 -58.88 34.62
C ARG A 539 -6.55 -58.91 33.13
N LEU A 540 -7.08 -57.93 32.40
CA LEU A 540 -6.83 -57.82 30.97
C LEU A 540 -5.35 -57.50 30.68
N ALA A 541 -4.72 -56.62 31.47
CA ALA A 541 -3.30 -56.31 31.33
C ALA A 541 -2.40 -57.54 31.47
N HIS A 542 -2.66 -58.43 32.44
CA HIS A 542 -1.91 -59.68 32.57
C HIS A 542 -2.07 -60.59 31.35
N ARG A 543 -3.29 -60.72 30.80
CA ARG A 543 -3.50 -61.46 29.54
C ARG A 543 -2.76 -60.83 28.37
N LEU A 544 -2.74 -59.50 28.27
CA LEU A 544 -1.98 -58.79 27.25
C LEU A 544 -0.47 -59.05 27.39
N ILE A 545 0.06 -59.05 28.61
CA ILE A 545 1.47 -59.38 28.88
C ILE A 545 1.79 -60.81 28.47
N GLU A 546 0.90 -61.76 28.77
CA GLU A 546 1.03 -63.16 28.33
C GLU A 546 1.01 -63.29 26.80
N ALA A 547 0.22 -62.46 26.11
CA ALA A 547 0.20 -62.33 24.65
C ALA A 547 1.38 -61.52 24.07
N GLY A 548 2.38 -61.17 24.90
CA GLY A 548 3.61 -60.51 24.45
C GLY A 548 3.53 -58.99 24.33
N VAL A 549 2.51 -58.34 24.92
CA VAL A 549 2.45 -56.87 25.01
C VAL A 549 3.46 -56.38 26.06
N GLY A 550 4.27 -55.40 25.65
CA GLY A 550 5.24 -54.70 26.47
C GLY A 550 5.51 -53.30 25.93
N PRO A 551 6.60 -52.64 26.36
CA PRO A 551 7.01 -51.32 25.85
C PRO A 551 7.05 -51.27 24.32
N ASP A 552 6.52 -50.19 23.75
CA ASP A 552 6.45 -49.90 22.32
C ASP A 552 5.64 -50.91 21.47
N VAL A 553 4.94 -51.87 22.10
CA VAL A 553 4.05 -52.80 21.40
C VAL A 553 2.71 -52.13 21.12
N LEU A 554 2.32 -52.09 19.84
CA LEU A 554 1.04 -51.55 19.40
C LEU A 554 -0.07 -52.61 19.47
N VAL A 555 -1.15 -52.28 20.17
CA VAL A 555 -2.35 -53.12 20.32
C VAL A 555 -3.52 -52.44 19.64
N GLY A 556 -4.08 -53.08 18.61
CA GLY A 556 -5.30 -52.59 17.97
C GLY A 556 -6.46 -52.65 18.96
N LEU A 557 -7.29 -51.61 19.04
CA LEU A 557 -8.47 -51.56 19.90
C LEU A 557 -9.70 -51.23 19.05
N ALA A 558 -10.43 -52.27 18.67
CA ALA A 558 -11.66 -52.19 17.89
C ALA A 558 -12.89 -52.42 18.77
N VAL A 559 -13.32 -51.36 19.46
CA VAL A 559 -14.35 -51.44 20.51
C VAL A 559 -15.25 -50.21 20.37
N GLU A 560 -16.56 -50.42 20.41
CA GLU A 560 -17.52 -49.32 20.49
C GLU A 560 -17.49 -48.66 21.88
N ARG A 561 -18.05 -47.45 21.99
CA ARG A 561 -18.15 -46.73 23.27
C ARG A 561 -18.85 -47.57 24.33
N SER A 562 -18.09 -48.02 25.31
CA SER A 562 -18.52 -48.95 26.35
C SER A 562 -17.58 -48.92 27.55
N ILE A 563 -17.97 -49.60 28.63
CA ILE A 563 -17.07 -49.84 29.77
C ILE A 563 -15.80 -50.58 29.32
N ASP A 564 -15.94 -51.54 28.41
CA ASP A 564 -14.83 -52.36 27.92
C ASP A 564 -13.80 -51.55 27.14
N MET A 565 -14.20 -50.44 26.51
CA MET A 565 -13.28 -49.51 25.86
C MET A 565 -12.30 -48.92 26.88
N VAL A 566 -12.79 -48.37 27.99
CA VAL A 566 -11.93 -47.77 29.03
C VAL A 566 -11.08 -48.84 29.72
N VAL A 567 -11.65 -50.02 29.96
CA VAL A 567 -10.90 -51.17 30.50
C VAL A 567 -9.77 -51.58 29.54
N GLY A 568 -10.05 -51.66 28.24
CA GLY A 568 -9.07 -51.98 27.20
C GLY A 568 -7.94 -50.96 27.10
N LEU A 569 -8.28 -49.66 27.06
CA LEU A 569 -7.30 -48.57 27.06
C LEU A 569 -6.37 -48.65 28.28
N LEU A 570 -6.93 -48.79 29.49
CA LEU A 570 -6.15 -48.89 30.71
C LEU A 570 -5.32 -50.17 30.78
N ALA A 571 -5.85 -51.29 30.31
CA ALA A 571 -5.14 -52.56 30.29
C ALA A 571 -3.92 -52.51 29.35
N VAL A 572 -4.05 -51.92 28.16
CA VAL A 572 -2.93 -51.74 27.23
C VAL A 572 -1.84 -50.88 27.86
N LEU A 573 -2.21 -49.76 28.49
CA LEU A 573 -1.25 -48.89 29.19
C LEU A 573 -0.57 -49.62 30.36
N LYS A 574 -1.31 -50.43 31.13
CA LYS A 574 -0.77 -51.23 32.26
C LYS A 574 0.14 -52.36 31.80
N ALA A 575 -0.11 -52.92 30.62
CA ALA A 575 0.77 -53.90 29.98
C ALA A 575 2.05 -53.26 29.41
N GLY A 576 2.12 -51.93 29.35
CA GLY A 576 3.25 -51.16 28.81
C GLY A 576 3.14 -50.88 27.31
N GLY A 577 2.08 -51.34 26.65
CA GLY A 577 1.84 -51.10 25.22
C GLY A 577 1.20 -49.75 24.92
N ALA A 578 1.08 -49.46 23.64
CA ALA A 578 0.30 -48.33 23.12
C ALA A 578 -0.90 -48.85 22.32
N TYR A 579 -2.07 -48.24 22.52
CA TYR A 579 -3.27 -48.65 21.80
C TYR A 579 -3.39 -47.90 20.47
N VAL A 580 -3.85 -48.61 19.44
CA VAL A 580 -4.22 -48.05 18.13
C VAL A 580 -5.75 -48.10 18.05
N PRO A 581 -6.46 -46.96 18.18
CA PRO A 581 -7.91 -46.95 18.15
C PRO A 581 -8.41 -47.27 16.73
N LEU A 582 -9.28 -48.26 16.62
CA LEU A 582 -9.88 -48.72 15.37
C LEU A 582 -11.39 -48.56 15.47
N ASP A 583 -11.90 -47.39 15.06
CA ASP A 583 -13.33 -47.11 15.10
C ASP A 583 -14.08 -48.01 14.09
N PRO A 584 -14.97 -48.91 14.56
CA PRO A 584 -15.68 -49.84 13.68
C PRO A 584 -16.57 -49.13 12.64
N GLU A 585 -16.96 -47.86 12.86
CA GLU A 585 -17.75 -47.08 11.91
C GLU A 585 -16.95 -46.61 10.69
N TYR A 586 -15.62 -46.72 10.72
CA TYR A 586 -14.78 -46.31 9.59
C TYR A 586 -14.97 -47.22 8.37
N PRO A 587 -14.78 -46.67 7.16
CA PRO A 587 -14.79 -47.48 5.94
C PRO A 587 -13.81 -48.64 6.03
N ARG A 588 -14.24 -49.81 5.55
CA ARG A 588 -13.46 -51.06 5.61
C ARG A 588 -12.04 -50.90 5.04
N GLU A 589 -11.88 -50.19 3.94
CA GLU A 589 -10.57 -49.94 3.34
C GLU A 589 -9.64 -49.14 4.26
N ARG A 590 -10.17 -48.17 5.01
CA ARG A 590 -9.40 -47.38 5.99
C ARG A 590 -8.96 -48.23 7.18
N LEU A 591 -9.84 -49.11 7.68
CA LEU A 591 -9.51 -50.05 8.75
C LEU A 591 -8.44 -51.06 8.33
N ALA A 592 -8.54 -51.58 7.10
CA ALA A 592 -7.52 -52.46 6.53
C ALA A 592 -6.16 -51.76 6.40
N TYR A 593 -6.16 -50.51 5.91
CA TYR A 593 -4.96 -49.69 5.84
C TYR A 593 -4.35 -49.44 7.22
N MET A 594 -5.15 -49.00 8.20
CA MET A 594 -4.66 -48.73 9.56
C MET A 594 -4.06 -49.98 10.20
N LEU A 595 -4.70 -51.14 10.08
CA LEU A 595 -4.17 -52.41 10.59
C LEU A 595 -2.85 -52.80 9.92
N HIS A 596 -2.72 -52.56 8.61
CA HIS A 596 -1.50 -52.86 7.87
C HIS A 596 -0.35 -51.90 8.22
N ASP A 597 -0.60 -50.59 8.18
CA ASP A 597 0.38 -49.52 8.41
C ASP A 597 0.89 -49.50 9.86
N SER A 598 0.00 -49.71 10.82
CA SER A 598 0.37 -49.78 12.24
C SER A 598 1.16 -51.03 12.61
N GLY A 599 1.11 -52.09 11.80
CA GLY A 599 1.80 -53.34 12.08
C GLY A 599 1.40 -53.99 13.42
N VAL A 600 0.19 -53.71 13.92
CA VAL A 600 -0.29 -54.30 15.18
C VAL A 600 -0.20 -55.82 15.12
N LYS A 601 0.24 -56.42 16.22
CA LYS A 601 0.36 -57.89 16.35
C LYS A 601 -0.78 -58.49 17.16
N LEU A 602 -1.53 -57.65 17.86
CA LEU A 602 -2.64 -58.03 18.72
C LEU A 602 -3.81 -57.07 18.52
N LEU A 603 -5.01 -57.61 18.40
CA LEU A 603 -6.26 -56.86 18.27
C LEU A 603 -7.21 -57.19 19.44
N LEU A 604 -7.50 -56.19 20.26
CA LEU A 604 -8.62 -56.22 21.21
C LEU A 604 -9.90 -55.83 20.48
N ILE A 605 -10.92 -56.69 20.53
CA ILE A 605 -12.17 -56.48 19.78
C ILE A 605 -13.39 -56.97 20.56
N GLN A 606 -14.57 -56.37 20.33
CA GLN A 606 -15.84 -56.92 20.83
C GLN A 606 -16.34 -58.05 19.93
N ALA A 607 -16.95 -59.08 20.52
CA ALA A 607 -17.35 -60.30 19.79
C ALA A 607 -18.20 -60.02 18.54
N HIS A 608 -19.15 -59.08 18.61
CA HIS A 608 -20.05 -58.74 17.50
C HIS A 608 -19.37 -58.01 16.33
N LEU A 609 -18.14 -57.53 16.52
CA LEU A 609 -17.36 -56.79 15.52
C LEU A 609 -16.42 -57.69 14.70
N LEU A 610 -16.16 -58.93 15.14
CA LEU A 610 -15.24 -59.87 14.46
C LEU A 610 -15.56 -60.09 12.98
N GLY A 611 -16.85 -60.10 12.61
CA GLY A 611 -17.29 -60.26 11.22
C GLY A 611 -17.34 -58.98 10.39
N GLN A 612 -17.17 -57.82 11.03
CA GLN A 612 -17.34 -56.51 10.41
C GLN A 612 -16.01 -55.89 9.98
N LEU A 613 -14.93 -56.18 10.73
CA LEU A 613 -13.59 -55.66 10.47
C LEU A 613 -12.81 -56.51 9.45
N PRO A 614 -11.97 -55.89 8.61
CA PRO A 614 -11.08 -56.60 7.68
C PRO A 614 -9.82 -57.08 8.41
N ILE A 615 -9.97 -58.05 9.32
CA ILE A 615 -8.89 -58.58 10.14
C ILE A 615 -7.91 -59.38 9.25
N PRO A 616 -6.61 -59.02 9.19
CA PRO A 616 -5.60 -59.76 8.43
C PRO A 616 -5.42 -61.20 8.96
N GLN A 617 -5.11 -62.13 8.05
CA GLN A 617 -4.77 -63.51 8.45
C GLN A 617 -3.48 -63.52 9.29
N GLY A 618 -3.53 -64.18 10.44
CA GLY A 618 -2.39 -64.27 11.37
C GLY A 618 -2.31 -63.15 12.42
N LEU A 619 -3.24 -62.20 12.42
CA LEU A 619 -3.35 -61.22 13.50
C LEU A 619 -3.98 -61.88 14.74
N GLU A 620 -3.24 -61.91 15.85
CA GLU A 620 -3.77 -62.42 17.11
C GLU A 620 -4.90 -61.52 17.60
N THR A 621 -6.03 -62.11 17.99
CA THR A 621 -7.23 -61.37 18.35
C THR A 621 -7.75 -61.84 19.70
N LEU A 622 -7.96 -60.91 20.63
CA LEU A 622 -8.55 -61.16 21.94
C LEU A 622 -9.91 -60.50 22.03
N VAL A 623 -10.92 -61.29 22.35
CA VAL A 623 -12.31 -60.84 22.47
C VAL A 623 -12.55 -60.29 23.87
N LEU A 624 -13.03 -59.05 23.96
CA LEU A 624 -13.40 -58.44 25.24
C LEU A 624 -14.74 -59.02 25.73
N GLY A 625 -14.78 -59.46 26.99
CA GLY A 625 -15.96 -60.03 27.63
C GLY A 625 -15.91 -61.54 27.90
N GLU A 626 -14.88 -62.24 27.40
CA GLU A 626 -14.59 -63.66 27.69
C GLU A 626 -13.58 -63.88 28.82
#